data_AF-A0A961AI17-F1
#
_entry.id   AF-A0A961AI17-F1
#
_cell.length_a   1.000
_cell.length_b   1.000
_cell.length_c   1.000
_cell.angle_alpha   90.00
_cell.angle_beta   90.00
_cell.angle_gamma   90.00
#
_symmetry.space_group_name_H-M   'P 1'
#
loop_
_entity.id
_entity.type
_entity.pdbx_description
1 polymer ?
#
loop_
_entity_poly.entity_id
_entity_poly.type
_entity_poly.pdbx_seq_one_letter_code
_entity_poly.pdbx_strand_id
1 'polypeptide(L)'
;MIQPAQLLTALFELHRHQVIFSPRNEQQRRPFSDAFVFAVANRLSPVFNDEWHGAEADPYEDCYKVSSDFINKLLGDLDKTWLEQKPIPTFYEIERSLGREHRMAIIDTLRYSFLNGQFDAPFWSAILQDCPSEAKSITKPFSDSDIYMP
;
A
#
# COMPACT_ATOMS: atom_id res chain seq x y z
N MET A 1 -30.79 -14.55 7.35
CA MET A 1 -29.84 -14.03 8.35
C MET A 1 -28.53 -13.81 7.60
N ILE A 2 -28.02 -12.58 7.55
CA ILE A 2 -26.74 -12.29 6.86
C ILE A 2 -25.61 -12.88 7.72
N GLN A 3 -24.66 -13.58 7.10
CA GLN A 3 -23.51 -14.12 7.83
C GLN A 3 -22.62 -12.96 8.30
N PRO A 4 -22.05 -12.99 9.53
CA PRO A 4 -21.22 -11.90 10.05
C PRO A 4 -20.07 -11.49 9.10
N ALA A 5 -19.41 -12.46 8.45
CA ALA A 5 -18.36 -12.20 7.48
C ALA A 5 -18.85 -11.40 6.26
N GLN A 6 -20.04 -11.70 5.75
CA GLN A 6 -20.63 -10.97 4.62
C GLN A 6 -20.99 -9.53 4.99
N LEU A 7 -21.44 -9.31 6.23
CA LEU A 7 -21.71 -7.96 6.74
C LEU A 7 -20.43 -7.15 6.85
N LEU A 8 -19.35 -7.74 7.38
CA LEU A 8 -18.05 -7.09 7.51
C LEU A 8 -17.46 -6.70 6.15
N THR A 9 -17.52 -7.60 5.16
CA THR A 9 -17.13 -7.28 3.78
C THR A 9 -17.97 -6.13 3.22
N ALA A 10 -19.29 -6.13 3.42
CA ALA A 10 -20.14 -5.04 2.93
C ALA A 10 -19.81 -3.69 3.60
N LEU A 11 -19.48 -3.69 4.89
CA LEU A 11 -19.03 -2.50 5.62
C LEU A 11 -17.67 -2.01 5.11
N PHE A 12 -16.75 -2.93 4.84
CA PHE A 12 -15.47 -2.61 4.22
C PHE A 12 -15.64 -1.94 2.85
N GLU A 13 -16.51 -2.49 1.99
CA GLU A 13 -16.79 -1.91 0.67
C GLU A 13 -17.39 -0.50 0.78
N LEU A 14 -18.29 -0.28 1.75
CA LEU A 14 -18.87 1.03 2.02
C LEU A 14 -17.82 2.03 2.48
N HIS A 15 -16.98 1.64 3.45
CA HIS A 15 -15.88 2.47 3.95
C HIS A 15 -14.91 2.83 2.82
N ARG A 16 -14.51 1.84 2.02
CA ARG A 16 -13.63 2.03 0.87
C ARG A 16 -14.23 3.00 -0.15
N HIS A 17 -15.52 2.91 -0.42
CA HIS A 17 -16.22 3.87 -1.28
C HIS A 17 -16.17 5.30 -0.72
N GLN A 18 -16.42 5.46 0.59
CA GLN A 18 -16.37 6.77 1.25
C GLN A 18 -14.99 7.43 1.18
N VAL A 19 -13.91 6.66 1.38
CA VAL A 19 -12.53 7.16 1.28
C VAL A 19 -12.19 7.56 -0.15
N ILE A 20 -12.50 6.70 -1.13
CA ILE A 20 -12.17 6.92 -2.54
C ILE A 20 -12.89 8.16 -3.10
N PHE A 21 -14.18 8.30 -2.79
CA PHE A 21 -15.04 9.37 -3.31
C PHE A 21 -15.17 10.55 -2.34
N SER A 22 -14.31 10.63 -1.32
CA SER A 22 -14.29 11.76 -0.39
C SER A 22 -14.13 13.08 -1.17
N PRO A 23 -15.01 14.07 -0.97
CA PRO A 23 -14.95 15.30 -1.74
C PRO A 23 -13.64 16.05 -1.45
N ARG A 24 -13.08 16.66 -2.49
CA ARG A 24 -11.97 17.60 -2.33
C ARG A 24 -12.51 18.90 -1.73
N ASN A 25 -11.74 19.51 -0.85
CA ASN A 25 -12.06 20.84 -0.32
C ASN A 25 -11.84 21.94 -1.39
N GLU A 26 -12.10 23.20 -1.03
CA GLU A 26 -11.94 24.36 -1.93
C GLU A 26 -10.51 24.51 -2.47
N GLN A 27 -9.51 23.98 -1.76
CA GLN A 27 -8.10 23.96 -2.16
C GLN A 27 -7.72 22.71 -2.96
N GLN A 28 -8.71 21.95 -3.44
CA GLN A 28 -8.53 20.69 -4.17
C GLN A 28 -7.82 19.58 -3.37
N ARG A 29 -7.79 19.69 -2.03
CA ARG A 29 -7.19 18.68 -1.15
C ARG A 29 -8.24 17.69 -0.68
N ARG A 30 -7.89 16.40 -0.68
CA ARG A 30 -8.69 15.35 -0.04
C ARG A 30 -8.52 15.43 1.49
N PRO A 31 -9.53 14.99 2.27
CA PRO A 31 -9.39 14.86 3.72
C PRO A 31 -8.37 13.77 4.09
N PHE A 32 -8.19 12.79 3.21
CA PHE A 32 -7.26 11.67 3.35
C PHE A 32 -5.96 11.92 2.58
N SER A 33 -4.84 11.35 3.06
CA SER A 33 -3.58 11.38 2.33
C SER A 33 -3.63 10.52 1.08
N ASP A 34 -2.85 10.87 0.07
CA ASP A 34 -2.75 10.10 -1.18
C ASP A 34 -2.32 8.65 -0.94
N ALA A 35 -1.40 8.43 0.01
CA ALA A 35 -0.98 7.09 0.43
C ALA A 35 -2.14 6.26 0.98
N PHE A 36 -2.96 6.86 1.85
CA PHE A 36 -4.10 6.18 2.45
C PHE A 36 -5.18 5.87 1.41
N VAL A 37 -5.52 6.84 0.56
CA VAL A 37 -6.47 6.63 -0.54
C VAL A 37 -5.98 5.52 -1.47
N PHE A 38 -4.68 5.49 -1.78
CA PHE A 38 -4.07 4.43 -2.60
C PHE A 38 -4.20 3.05 -1.93
N ALA A 39 -3.85 2.94 -0.65
CA ALA A 39 -3.95 1.68 0.11
C ALA A 39 -5.39 1.16 0.11
N VAL A 40 -6.34 2.02 0.46
CA VAL A 40 -7.76 1.66 0.49
C VAL A 40 -8.27 1.29 -0.91
N ALA A 41 -7.95 2.07 -1.95
CA ALA A 41 -8.37 1.77 -3.33
C ALA A 41 -7.89 0.39 -3.80
N ASN A 42 -6.65 0.03 -3.46
CA ASN A 42 -6.01 -1.22 -3.89
C ASN A 42 -6.15 -2.36 -2.86
N ARG A 43 -6.90 -2.15 -1.77
CA ARG A 43 -7.14 -3.11 -0.68
C ARG A 43 -5.85 -3.57 0.01
N LEU A 44 -4.96 -2.64 0.30
CA LEU A 44 -3.80 -2.87 1.17
C LEU A 44 -4.20 -2.55 2.61
N SER A 45 -3.69 -3.32 3.55
CA SER A 45 -3.78 -2.98 4.97
C SER A 45 -3.04 -1.64 5.20
N PRO A 46 -3.70 -0.62 5.77
CA PRO A 46 -3.16 0.74 5.83
C PRO A 46 -2.20 0.92 7.03
N VAL A 47 -1.11 0.16 7.07
CA VAL A 47 -0.21 0.06 8.25
C VAL A 47 0.44 1.37 8.69
N PHE A 48 0.46 2.40 7.85
CA PHE A 48 0.98 3.73 8.21
C PHE A 48 -0.08 4.66 8.81
N ASN A 49 -1.35 4.24 8.81
CA ASN A 49 -2.49 5.07 9.20
C ASN A 49 -3.18 4.43 10.41
N ASP A 50 -3.17 5.13 11.54
CA ASP A 50 -3.90 4.71 12.75
C ASP A 50 -5.38 5.11 12.63
N GLU A 51 -6.10 4.39 11.78
CA GLU A 51 -7.53 4.64 11.46
C GLU A 51 -8.49 4.08 12.53
N TRP A 52 -8.07 3.04 13.26
CA TRP A 52 -8.96 2.32 14.17
C TRP A 52 -8.90 2.81 15.62
N HIS A 53 -8.18 3.90 15.89
CA HIS A 53 -8.25 4.72 17.11
C HIS A 53 -8.42 3.91 18.41
N GLY A 54 -7.48 2.98 18.67
CA GLY A 54 -7.47 2.19 19.91
C GLY A 54 -8.23 0.88 19.85
N ALA A 55 -8.70 0.45 18.67
CA ALA A 55 -9.02 -0.96 18.47
C ALA A 55 -7.76 -1.82 18.65
N GLU A 56 -7.88 -2.95 19.34
CA GLU A 56 -6.76 -3.89 19.53
C GLU A 56 -6.32 -4.54 18.21
N ALA A 57 -7.20 -4.56 17.20
CA ALA A 57 -6.95 -5.11 15.87
C ALA A 57 -7.79 -4.38 14.81
N ASP A 58 -7.28 -4.37 13.57
CA ASP A 58 -8.01 -3.91 12.39
C ASP A 58 -9.19 -4.86 12.11
N PRO A 59 -10.45 -4.39 12.16
CA PRO A 59 -11.61 -5.24 11.92
C PRO A 59 -11.71 -5.72 10.46
N TYR A 60 -11.01 -5.11 9.52
CA TYR A 60 -11.07 -5.41 8.09
C TYR A 60 -9.84 -6.15 7.56
N GLU A 61 -8.98 -6.69 8.43
CA GLU A 61 -7.74 -7.35 8.02
C GLU A 61 -7.97 -8.45 6.97
N ASP A 62 -9.01 -9.26 7.14
CA ASP A 62 -9.40 -10.33 6.21
C ASP A 62 -10.00 -9.81 4.88
N CYS A 63 -10.33 -8.53 4.78
CA CYS A 63 -10.86 -7.90 3.57
C CYS A 63 -9.75 -7.35 2.64
N TYR A 64 -8.51 -7.25 3.14
CA TYR A 64 -7.39 -6.77 2.36
C TYR A 64 -6.86 -7.84 1.40
N LYS A 65 -6.47 -7.38 0.20
CA LYS A 65 -5.73 -8.19 -0.78
C LYS A 65 -4.27 -8.36 -0.37
N VAL A 66 -3.70 -7.35 0.31
CA VAL A 66 -2.34 -7.39 0.86
C VAL A 66 -2.43 -7.10 2.35
N SER A 67 -2.13 -8.11 3.16
CA SER A 67 -2.24 -8.05 4.63
C SER A 67 -1.16 -7.17 5.25
N SER A 68 -1.41 -6.75 6.48
CA SER A 68 -0.45 -6.04 7.34
C SER A 68 0.84 -6.86 7.51
N ASP A 69 0.73 -8.17 7.75
CA ASP A 69 1.86 -9.09 7.89
C ASP A 69 2.79 -9.07 6.66
N PHE A 70 2.23 -9.09 5.45
CA PHE A 70 3.02 -9.05 4.22
C PHE A 70 3.75 -7.71 4.09
N ILE A 71 3.03 -6.60 4.31
CA ILE A 71 3.57 -5.25 4.21
C ILE A 71 4.68 -5.05 5.24
N ASN A 72 4.42 -5.38 6.51
CA ASN A 72 5.37 -5.22 7.60
C ASN A 72 6.62 -6.08 7.40
N LYS A 73 6.48 -7.32 6.90
CA LYS A 73 7.62 -8.16 6.57
C LYS A 73 8.48 -7.54 5.47
N LEU A 74 7.88 -7.20 4.32
CA LEU A 74 8.60 -6.62 3.19
C LEU A 74 9.28 -5.31 3.57
N LEU A 75 8.55 -4.38 4.18
CA LEU A 75 9.09 -3.07 4.52
C LEU A 75 10.08 -3.16 5.69
N GLY A 76 9.88 -4.07 6.65
CA GLY A 76 10.84 -4.29 7.74
C GLY A 76 12.18 -4.82 7.24
N ASP A 77 12.18 -5.75 6.29
CA ASP A 77 13.42 -6.26 5.67
C ASP A 77 14.16 -5.16 4.90
N LEU A 78 13.43 -4.29 4.20
CA LEU A 78 13.99 -3.16 3.45
C LEU A 78 14.49 -2.03 4.36
N ASP A 79 13.73 -1.69 5.40
CA ASP A 79 14.09 -0.69 6.41
C ASP A 79 15.37 -1.10 7.14
N LYS A 80 15.47 -2.36 7.56
CA LYS A 80 16.70 -2.90 8.15
C LYS A 80 17.89 -2.77 7.20
N THR A 81 17.72 -3.14 5.93
CA THR A 81 18.79 -3.05 4.93
C THR A 81 19.23 -1.60 4.71
N TRP A 82 18.27 -0.67 4.66
CA TRP A 82 18.51 0.76 4.48
C TRP A 82 19.22 1.38 5.68
N LEU A 83 18.74 1.11 6.91
CA LEU A 83 19.33 1.62 8.15
C LEU A 83 20.74 1.06 8.39
N GLU A 84 21.00 -0.19 8.01
CA GLU A 84 22.33 -0.81 8.10
C GLU A 84 23.27 -0.37 6.96
N GLN A 85 22.84 0.54 6.08
CA GLN A 85 23.59 1.04 4.91
C GLN A 85 24.11 -0.09 4.01
N LYS A 86 23.38 -1.20 3.96
CA LYS A 86 23.67 -2.32 3.06
C LYS A 86 23.25 -1.97 1.64
N PRO A 87 23.79 -2.65 0.63
CA PRO A 87 23.30 -2.51 -0.74
C PRO A 87 21.79 -2.77 -0.80
N ILE A 88 21.03 -1.80 -1.31
CA ILE A 88 19.58 -1.91 -1.47
C ILE A 88 19.31 -2.92 -2.60
N PRO A 89 18.46 -3.94 -2.38
CA PRO A 89 18.16 -4.91 -3.41
C PRO A 89 17.39 -4.27 -4.56
N THR A 90 17.57 -4.81 -5.76
CA THR A 90 16.72 -4.53 -6.92
C THR A 90 15.33 -5.15 -6.74
N PHE A 91 14.35 -4.69 -7.53
CA PHE A 91 13.01 -5.30 -7.51
C PHE A 91 13.05 -6.81 -7.74
N TYR A 92 13.84 -7.30 -8.70
CA TYR A 92 13.90 -8.73 -8.98
C TYR A 92 14.55 -9.56 -7.86
N GLU A 93 15.44 -8.99 -7.07
CA GLU A 93 15.98 -9.65 -5.89
C GLU A 93 14.94 -9.79 -4.78
N ILE A 94 14.12 -8.75 -4.58
CA ILE A 94 12.96 -8.79 -3.68
C ILE A 94 11.93 -9.83 -4.17
N GLU A 95 11.60 -9.82 -5.46
CA GLU A 95 10.69 -10.80 -6.04
C GLU A 95 11.21 -12.24 -5.89
N ARG A 96 12.52 -12.45 -6.07
CA ARG A 96 13.12 -13.78 -5.91
C ARG A 96 13.00 -14.29 -4.48
N SER A 97 13.06 -13.41 -3.47
CA SER A 97 12.96 -13.81 -2.07
C SER A 97 11.52 -14.06 -1.62
N LEU A 98 10.55 -13.31 -2.18
CA LEU A 98 9.14 -13.39 -1.79
C LEU A 98 8.29 -14.30 -2.67
N GLY A 99 8.67 -14.52 -3.93
CA GLY A 99 7.90 -15.28 -4.91
C GLY A 99 7.30 -14.39 -6.01
N ARG A 100 7.30 -14.90 -7.24
CA ARG A 100 6.83 -14.17 -8.44
C ARG A 100 5.32 -13.94 -8.44
N GLU A 101 4.57 -14.83 -7.81
CA GLU A 101 3.14 -14.72 -7.57
C GLU A 101 2.76 -13.48 -6.76
N HIS A 102 3.69 -12.95 -5.97
CA HIS A 102 3.49 -11.74 -5.16
C HIS A 102 3.88 -10.44 -5.87
N ARG A 103 4.28 -10.47 -7.16
CA ARG A 103 4.74 -9.29 -7.92
C ARG A 103 3.88 -8.05 -7.71
N MET A 104 2.56 -8.18 -7.89
CA MET A 104 1.65 -7.05 -7.75
C MET A 104 1.56 -6.56 -6.30
N ALA A 105 1.53 -7.48 -5.32
CA ALA A 105 1.54 -7.10 -3.90
C ALA A 105 2.83 -6.35 -3.52
N ILE A 106 3.98 -6.75 -4.08
CA ILE A 106 5.26 -6.04 -3.90
C ILE A 106 5.18 -4.64 -4.52
N ILE A 107 4.73 -4.51 -5.77
CA ILE A 107 4.59 -3.20 -6.44
C ILE A 107 3.66 -2.28 -5.65
N ASP A 108 2.48 -2.78 -5.26
CA ASP A 108 1.48 -1.99 -4.55
C ASP A 108 2.03 -1.56 -3.17
N THR A 109 2.70 -2.46 -2.44
CA THR A 109 3.32 -2.15 -1.14
C THR A 109 4.42 -1.10 -1.26
N LEU A 110 5.33 -1.25 -2.22
CA LEU A 110 6.41 -0.30 -2.45
C LEU A 110 5.86 1.07 -2.87
N ARG A 111 4.80 1.09 -3.70
CA ARG A 111 4.14 2.32 -4.11
C ARG A 111 3.44 3.00 -2.93
N TYR A 112 2.73 2.26 -2.10
CA TYR A 112 2.13 2.79 -0.88
C TYR A 112 3.18 3.43 0.03
N SER A 113 4.32 2.75 0.22
CA SER A 113 5.47 3.26 0.96
C SER A 113 6.05 4.55 0.36
N PHE A 114 6.20 4.62 -0.97
CA PHE A 114 6.66 5.83 -1.67
C PHE A 114 5.69 7.00 -1.47
N LEU A 115 4.38 6.78 -1.65
CA LEU A 115 3.36 7.81 -1.45
C LEU A 115 3.29 8.30 0.00
N ASN A 116 3.66 7.45 0.96
CA ASN A 116 3.78 7.82 2.38
C ASN A 116 5.12 8.51 2.70
N GLY A 117 5.95 8.81 1.70
CA GLY A 117 7.21 9.53 1.88
C GLY A 117 8.33 8.72 2.55
N GLN A 118 8.27 7.39 2.48
CA GLN A 118 9.32 6.53 3.01
C GLN A 118 10.53 6.46 2.08
N PHE A 119 11.72 6.25 2.66
CA PHE A 119 13.00 6.11 1.97
C PHE A 119 13.44 7.30 1.10
N ASP A 120 14.71 7.33 0.73
CA ASP A 120 15.31 8.42 -0.04
C ASP A 120 15.42 8.10 -1.55
N ALA A 121 15.80 9.11 -2.35
CA ALA A 121 15.94 8.94 -3.79
C ALA A 121 16.96 7.85 -4.19
N PRO A 122 18.14 7.71 -3.53
CA PRO A 122 19.05 6.59 -3.77
C PRO A 122 18.40 5.21 -3.58
N PHE A 123 17.63 5.03 -2.50
CA PHE A 123 16.90 3.78 -2.26
C PHE A 123 15.97 3.44 -3.43
N TRP A 124 15.13 4.40 -3.83
CA TRP A 124 14.17 4.18 -4.91
C TRP A 124 14.86 3.94 -6.26
N SER A 125 15.99 4.60 -6.51
CA SER A 125 16.78 4.38 -7.72
C SER A 125 17.35 2.96 -7.78
N ALA A 126 17.80 2.40 -6.65
CA ALA A 126 18.32 1.03 -6.59
C ALA A 126 17.23 -0.01 -6.87
N ILE A 127 16.07 0.13 -6.22
CA ILE A 127 14.90 -0.74 -6.43
C ILE A 127 14.50 -0.77 -7.91
N LEU A 128 14.49 0.40 -8.56
CA LEU A 128 14.05 0.57 -9.95
C LEU A 128 15.14 0.36 -11.01
N GLN A 129 16.38 0.05 -10.60
CA GLN A 129 17.49 -0.16 -11.52
C GLN A 129 17.26 -1.38 -12.41
N ASP A 130 16.76 -2.48 -11.84
CA ASP A 130 16.39 -3.70 -12.54
C ASP A 130 15.01 -4.19 -12.07
N CYS A 131 13.99 -3.93 -12.89
CA CYS A 131 12.59 -4.13 -12.51
C CYS A 131 11.69 -4.36 -13.74
N PRO A 132 10.48 -4.96 -13.56
CA PRO A 132 9.50 -5.06 -14.63
C PRO A 132 8.92 -3.68 -14.99
N SER A 133 8.35 -3.54 -16.18
CA SER A 133 7.80 -2.28 -16.69
C SER A 133 6.78 -1.63 -15.75
N GLU A 134 5.95 -2.43 -15.10
CA GLU A 134 4.88 -2.03 -14.20
C GLU A 134 5.42 -1.39 -12.92
N ALA A 135 6.61 -1.82 -12.45
CA ALA A 135 7.27 -1.28 -11.26
C ALA A 135 7.75 0.18 -11.46
N LYS A 136 7.87 0.66 -12.70
CA LYS A 136 8.16 2.08 -12.97
C LYS A 136 7.04 3.03 -12.50
N SER A 137 5.89 2.50 -12.11
CA SER A 137 4.81 3.28 -11.49
C SER A 137 5.00 3.56 -10.00
N ILE A 138 5.92 2.85 -9.31
CA ILE A 138 6.12 2.95 -7.85
C ILE A 138 6.40 4.39 -7.40
N THR A 139 7.27 5.10 -8.12
CA THR A 139 7.71 6.45 -7.76
C THR A 139 6.92 7.55 -8.47
N LYS A 140 5.75 7.23 -9.05
CA LYS A 140 4.88 8.23 -9.67
C LYS A 140 4.04 8.93 -8.59
N PRO A 141 3.82 10.26 -8.70
CA PRO A 141 2.84 10.95 -7.89
C PRO A 141 1.47 10.27 -7.99
N PHE A 142 0.68 10.33 -6.92
CA PHE A 142 -0.68 9.84 -6.93
C PHE A 142 -1.54 10.62 -7.93
N SER A 143 -2.49 9.92 -8.54
CA SER A 143 -3.40 10.47 -9.54
C SER A 143 -4.76 9.76 -9.46
N ASP A 144 -5.79 10.35 -10.07
CA ASP A 144 -7.11 9.70 -10.11
C ASP A 144 -7.09 8.40 -10.94
N SER A 145 -6.06 8.15 -11.78
CA SER A 145 -5.89 6.87 -12.48
C SER A 145 -5.46 5.71 -11.57
N ASP A 146 -5.00 6.01 -10.36
CA ASP A 146 -4.68 5.01 -9.34
C ASP A 146 -5.93 4.52 -8.59
N ILE A 147 -7.09 5.13 -8.88
CA ILE A 147 -8.39 4.73 -8.36
C ILE A 147 -9.10 3.91 -9.43
N TYR A 148 -9.18 2.60 -9.23
CA TYR A 148 -9.96 1.70 -10.09
C TYR A 148 -11.05 0.99 -9.27
N MET A 149 -12.31 1.13 -9.69
CA MET A 149 -13.43 0.38 -9.14
C MET A 149 -14.06 -0.43 -10.28
N PRO A 150 -13.90 -1.77 -10.29
CA PRO A 150 -14.65 -2.63 -11.20
C PRO A 150 -16.14 -2.70 -10.85
#